data_AF-M3IRB3-F1
#
_entry.id   AF-M3IRB3-F1
#
_cell.length_a   1.000
_cell.length_b   1.000
_cell.length_c   1.000
_cell.angle_alpha   90.00
_cell.angle_beta   90.00
_cell.angle_gamma   90.00
#
_symmetry.space_group_name_H-M   'P 1'
#
loop_
_entity.id
_entity.type
_entity.pdbx_description
1 polymer ?
#
loop_
_entity_poly.entity_id
_entity_poly.type
_entity_poly.pdbx_seq_one_letter_code
_entity_poly.pdbx_strand_id
1 'polypeptide(L)'
;MKDYNWYGYISRNSGDRYNHTLDSSMNDWVNTIATPGNISIQTSIAWDLQTTEGQERYFIRWGSSNKNTTPLYYNPENGHLAQYDPISGSLYCMYSQVDNYQWNWVKWKWCSDLLESKSKGNPTFWNVFFETDQGGMITDYKGNALRVTRYGSNWGSAYTAKPSYLEKDTTNSPTSLFVVNKDLLDWTRYTASNLGKAGQYCPAGKRENIVHRRIKRELPPDFQLTEAWIRRLYEIATSVSAESETRVSGICGP
;
A
#
# COMPACT_ATOMS: atom_id res chain seq x y z
N MET A 1 -28.49 -18.06 22.96
CA MET A 1 -28.72 -18.25 21.51
C MET A 1 -29.62 -19.47 21.36
N LYS A 2 -30.54 -19.44 20.41
CA LYS A 2 -31.52 -20.50 20.15
C LYS A 2 -31.56 -20.78 18.67
N ASP A 3 -31.80 -22.02 18.27
CA ASP A 3 -31.93 -22.39 16.86
C ASP A 3 -33.10 -23.36 16.66
N TYR A 4 -33.84 -23.17 15.58
CA TYR A 4 -34.92 -24.07 15.20
C TYR A 4 -34.90 -24.28 13.69
N ASN A 5 -34.75 -25.54 13.28
CA ASN A 5 -34.47 -25.93 11.90
C ASN A 5 -33.23 -25.21 11.36
N TRP A 6 -33.42 -24.22 10.49
CA TRP A 6 -32.33 -23.50 9.80
C TRP A 6 -32.18 -22.06 10.27
N TYR A 7 -32.94 -21.63 11.29
CA TYR A 7 -32.90 -20.26 11.80
C TYR A 7 -32.29 -20.20 13.19
N GLY A 8 -31.31 -19.29 13.38
CA GLY A 8 -30.78 -18.92 14.69
C GLY A 8 -31.35 -17.58 15.17
N TYR A 9 -31.67 -17.47 16.46
CA TYR A 9 -32.17 -16.25 17.08
C TYR A 9 -31.69 -16.08 18.54
N ILE A 10 -31.78 -14.85 19.04
CA ILE A 10 -31.43 -14.51 20.43
C ILE A 10 -32.72 -14.16 21.16
N SER A 11 -33.12 -14.99 22.12
CA SER A 11 -34.22 -14.67 23.03
C SER A 11 -33.71 -14.27 24.41
N ARG A 12 -34.40 -13.31 25.02
CA ARG A 12 -34.20 -12.88 26.41
C ARG A 12 -35.16 -13.56 27.39
N ASN A 13 -36.14 -14.32 26.90
CA ASN A 13 -37.11 -15.04 27.74
C ASN A 13 -36.55 -16.39 28.17
N SER A 14 -36.52 -16.64 29.49
CA SER A 14 -35.96 -17.86 30.06
C SER A 14 -36.80 -19.12 29.82
N GLY A 15 -38.10 -18.97 29.51
CA GLY A 15 -39.02 -20.09 29.24
C GLY A 15 -39.02 -20.61 27.79
N ASP A 16 -38.35 -19.92 26.88
CA ASP A 16 -38.30 -20.31 25.46
C ASP A 16 -37.52 -21.62 25.28
N ARG A 17 -37.90 -22.43 24.29
CA ARG A 17 -37.28 -23.74 23.98
C ARG A 17 -36.10 -23.60 23.00
N TYR A 18 -35.50 -24.73 22.61
CA TYR A 18 -34.48 -24.81 21.56
C TYR A 18 -33.17 -24.06 21.87
N ASN A 19 -32.56 -24.35 23.02
CA ASN A 19 -31.26 -23.80 23.32
C ASN A 19 -30.22 -24.34 22.34
N HIS A 20 -29.47 -23.43 21.73
CA HIS A 20 -28.38 -23.82 20.84
C HIS A 20 -27.25 -24.43 21.66
N THR A 21 -26.90 -25.67 21.34
CA THR A 21 -25.74 -26.36 21.86
C THR A 21 -24.87 -26.76 20.68
N LEU A 22 -23.57 -26.48 20.77
CA LEU A 22 -22.62 -26.97 19.78
C LEU A 22 -22.63 -28.49 19.81
N ASP A 23 -22.71 -29.12 18.64
CA ASP A 23 -22.61 -30.56 18.52
C ASP A 23 -21.19 -31.00 18.92
N SER A 24 -21.07 -32.15 19.59
CA SER A 24 -19.78 -32.70 20.00
C SER A 24 -18.79 -32.93 18.84
N SER A 25 -19.29 -33.13 17.62
CA SER A 25 -18.48 -33.22 16.39
C SER A 25 -17.86 -31.88 15.97
N MET A 26 -18.32 -30.76 16.52
CA MET A 26 -17.78 -29.42 16.27
C MET A 26 -16.62 -29.08 17.21
N ASN A 27 -16.21 -29.97 18.11
CA ASN A 27 -15.07 -29.73 19.00
C ASN A 27 -13.80 -29.37 18.22
N ASP A 28 -13.55 -30.02 17.09
CA ASP A 28 -12.39 -29.71 16.24
C ASP A 28 -12.49 -28.30 15.65
N TRP A 29 -13.68 -27.87 15.22
CA TRP A 29 -13.92 -26.51 14.72
C TRP A 29 -13.76 -25.45 15.80
N VAL A 30 -14.27 -25.70 17.00
CA VAL A 30 -14.14 -24.80 18.16
C VAL A 30 -12.69 -24.65 18.59
N ASN A 31 -11.92 -25.74 18.53
CA ASN A 31 -10.50 -25.76 18.88
C ASN A 31 -9.57 -25.32 17.74
N THR A 32 -10.10 -25.19 16.52
CA THR A 32 -9.34 -24.68 15.38
C THR A 32 -9.16 -23.18 15.52
N ILE A 33 -7.95 -22.76 15.88
CA ILE A 33 -7.55 -21.36 15.73
C ILE A 33 -7.47 -21.10 14.23
N ALA A 34 -8.44 -20.34 13.71
CA ALA A 34 -8.43 -19.95 12.31
C ALA A 34 -7.12 -19.21 12.00
N THR A 35 -6.32 -19.75 11.08
CA THR A 35 -5.20 -19.01 10.51
C THR A 35 -5.78 -17.72 9.93
N PRO A 36 -5.21 -16.54 10.26
CA PRO A 36 -5.68 -15.29 9.68
C PRO A 36 -5.73 -15.45 8.15
N GLY A 37 -6.89 -15.17 7.57
CA GLY A 37 -7.04 -15.22 6.12
C GLY A 37 -6.05 -14.28 5.44
N ASN A 38 -5.64 -14.60 4.21
CA ASN A 38 -4.86 -13.69 3.39
C ASN A 38 -5.61 -12.36 3.26
N ILE A 39 -4.96 -11.25 3.63
CA ILE A 39 -5.56 -9.91 3.56
C ILE A 39 -5.31 -9.20 2.23
N SER A 40 -5.05 -9.96 1.17
CA SER A 40 -4.89 -9.45 -0.18
C SER A 40 -6.13 -8.69 -0.65
N ILE A 41 -5.91 -7.45 -1.06
CA ILE A 41 -6.95 -6.56 -1.59
C ILE A 41 -6.90 -6.64 -3.10
N GLN A 42 -7.99 -7.07 -3.73
CA GLN A 42 -8.13 -6.97 -5.18
C GLN A 42 -8.17 -5.50 -5.60
N THR A 43 -7.29 -5.11 -6.51
CA THR A 43 -7.10 -3.73 -6.97
C THR A 43 -6.78 -3.69 -8.46
N SER A 44 -6.52 -2.50 -8.99
CA SER A 44 -5.87 -2.29 -10.27
C SER A 44 -4.91 -1.11 -10.14
N ILE A 45 -3.87 -1.07 -10.97
CA ILE A 45 -2.94 0.07 -11.05
C ILE A 45 -3.07 0.64 -12.45
N ALA A 46 -3.47 1.89 -12.53
CA ALA A 46 -3.69 2.62 -13.76
C ALA A 46 -2.73 3.80 -13.91
N TRP A 47 -2.50 4.21 -15.14
CA TRP A 47 -1.83 5.45 -15.49
C TRP A 47 -2.58 6.08 -16.67
N ASP A 48 -2.54 7.42 -16.72
CA ASP A 48 -3.26 8.18 -17.74
C ASP A 48 -2.30 8.73 -18.80
N LEU A 49 -2.77 8.73 -20.04
CA LEU A 49 -2.07 9.24 -21.21
C LEU A 49 -2.93 10.27 -21.90
N GLN A 50 -2.42 11.50 -22.05
CA GLN A 50 -3.08 12.50 -22.87
C GLN A 50 -2.78 12.23 -24.34
N THR A 51 -3.82 11.99 -25.13
CA THR A 51 -3.74 11.85 -26.59
C THR A 51 -4.49 13.01 -27.28
N THR A 52 -4.44 13.05 -28.60
CA THR A 52 -5.23 13.98 -29.42
C THR A 52 -6.74 13.76 -29.29
N GLU A 53 -7.16 12.55 -28.92
CA GLU A 53 -8.55 12.13 -28.81
C GLU A 53 -9.12 12.31 -27.39
N GLY A 54 -8.25 12.63 -26.42
CA GLY A 54 -8.63 12.87 -25.03
C GLY A 54 -7.66 12.22 -24.05
N GLN A 55 -8.09 12.12 -22.79
CA GLN A 55 -7.34 11.40 -21.76
C GLN A 55 -7.71 9.91 -21.83
N GLU A 56 -6.72 9.07 -22.09
CA GLU A 56 -6.86 7.61 -22.11
C GLU A 56 -6.27 6.99 -20.84
N ARG A 57 -6.92 5.95 -20.32
CA ARG A 57 -6.47 5.21 -19.13
C ARG A 57 -5.95 3.82 -19.52
N TYR A 58 -4.78 3.48 -18.99
CA TYR A 58 -4.12 2.21 -19.19
C TYR A 58 -3.83 1.53 -17.86
N PHE A 59 -3.95 0.22 -17.80
CA PHE A 59 -3.77 -0.58 -16.59
C PHE A 59 -2.51 -1.44 -16.71
N ILE A 60 -1.71 -1.44 -15.64
CA ILE A 60 -0.53 -2.30 -15.54
C ILE A 60 -0.98 -3.76 -15.43
N ARG A 61 -0.27 -4.63 -16.15
CA ARG A 61 -0.41 -6.07 -16.07
C ARG A 61 0.91 -6.75 -16.40
N TRP A 62 0.95 -8.08 -16.30
CA TRP A 62 2.08 -8.85 -16.79
C TRP A 62 2.36 -8.56 -18.27
N GLY A 63 3.58 -8.08 -18.54
CA GLY A 63 4.09 -7.82 -19.89
C GLY A 63 4.06 -6.33 -20.20
N SER A 64 2.92 -5.87 -20.74
CA SER A 64 2.68 -4.46 -21.05
C SER A 64 1.24 -4.06 -20.73
N SER A 65 1.06 -2.79 -20.44
CA SER A 65 -0.22 -2.17 -20.08
C SER A 65 -1.27 -2.33 -21.18
N ASN A 66 -2.55 -2.34 -20.79
CA ASN A 66 -3.68 -2.38 -21.73
C ASN A 66 -4.81 -1.43 -21.30
N LYS A 67 -5.79 -1.23 -22.18
CA LYS A 67 -6.97 -0.39 -21.88
C LYS A 67 -7.97 -1.08 -20.94
N ASN A 68 -8.00 -2.42 -20.90
CA ASN A 68 -8.94 -3.14 -20.06
C ASN A 68 -8.43 -3.18 -18.62
N THR A 69 -9.31 -2.92 -17.65
CA THR A 69 -8.97 -3.09 -16.24
C THR A 69 -8.46 -4.49 -15.98
N THR A 70 -7.24 -4.58 -15.47
CA THR A 70 -6.62 -5.86 -15.14
C THR A 70 -6.58 -6.03 -13.62
N PRO A 71 -7.18 -7.09 -13.07
CA PRO A 71 -7.15 -7.32 -11.63
C PRO A 71 -5.73 -7.65 -11.17
N LEU A 72 -5.32 -6.96 -10.11
CA LEU A 72 -4.13 -7.23 -9.32
C LEU A 72 -4.54 -7.48 -7.87
N TYR A 73 -3.69 -8.14 -7.11
CA TYR A 73 -3.87 -8.38 -5.68
C TYR A 73 -2.74 -7.71 -4.94
N TYR A 74 -3.07 -6.73 -4.09
CA TYR A 74 -2.11 -6.08 -3.21
C TYR A 74 -2.20 -6.69 -1.82
N ASN A 75 -1.11 -7.26 -1.34
CA ASN A 75 -1.02 -7.76 0.03
C ASN A 75 -0.25 -6.74 0.91
N PRO A 76 -0.93 -6.04 1.83
CA PRO A 76 -0.27 -5.03 2.66
C PRO A 76 0.69 -5.60 3.72
N GLU A 77 0.67 -6.91 4.01
CA GLU A 77 1.62 -7.52 4.97
C GLU A 77 3.01 -7.70 4.38
N ASN A 78 3.10 -8.09 3.10
CA ASN A 78 4.36 -8.38 2.41
C ASN A 78 4.64 -7.45 1.22
N GLY A 79 3.74 -6.49 0.96
CA GLY A 79 3.86 -5.52 -0.14
C GLY A 79 3.75 -6.14 -1.53
N HIS A 80 3.29 -7.40 -1.66
CA HIS A 80 3.16 -8.03 -2.97
C HIS A 80 2.10 -7.35 -3.81
N LEU A 81 2.47 -7.02 -5.06
CA LEU A 81 1.54 -6.70 -6.13
C LEU A 81 1.52 -7.88 -7.10
N ALA A 82 0.46 -8.70 -7.06
CA ALA A 82 0.40 -9.95 -7.78
C ALA A 82 -0.71 -9.99 -8.83
N GLN A 83 -0.47 -10.74 -9.89
CA GLN A 83 -1.49 -11.15 -10.85
C GLN A 83 -1.77 -12.64 -10.67
N TYR A 84 -3.06 -13.00 -10.67
CA TYR A 84 -3.49 -14.40 -10.58
C TYR A 84 -3.55 -15.01 -11.98
N ASP A 85 -2.87 -16.14 -12.15
CA ASP A 85 -3.00 -16.97 -13.35
C ASP A 85 -4.06 -18.06 -13.10
N PRO A 86 -5.23 -18.00 -13.78
CA PRO A 86 -6.29 -18.98 -13.60
C PRO A 86 -5.94 -20.36 -14.15
N ILE A 87 -4.94 -20.47 -15.04
CA ILE A 87 -4.54 -21.75 -15.64
C ILE A 87 -3.75 -22.57 -14.62
N SER A 88 -2.75 -21.95 -13.97
CA SER A 88 -1.90 -22.61 -12.98
C SER A 88 -2.42 -22.49 -11.54
N GLY A 89 -3.40 -21.62 -11.30
CA GLY A 89 -3.87 -21.30 -9.96
C GLY A 89 -2.83 -20.56 -9.10
N SER A 90 -1.82 -19.97 -9.73
CA SER A 90 -0.67 -19.36 -9.05
C SER A 90 -0.70 -17.84 -9.09
N LEU A 91 -0.04 -17.23 -8.11
CA LEU A 91 0.21 -15.78 -8.08
C LEU A 91 1.58 -15.47 -8.67
N TYR A 92 1.62 -14.47 -9.53
CA TYR A 92 2.85 -13.90 -10.09
C TYR A 92 3.01 -12.48 -9.57
N CYS A 93 4.02 -12.26 -8.73
CA CYS A 93 4.32 -10.97 -8.14
C CYS A 93 5.18 -10.12 -9.07
N MET A 94 4.87 -8.84 -9.10
CA MET A 94 5.71 -7.80 -9.65
C MET A 94 7.04 -7.77 -8.91
N TYR A 95 8.15 -7.77 -9.64
CA TYR A 95 9.50 -7.99 -9.12
C TYR A 95 10.43 -6.89 -9.63
N SER A 96 11.07 -6.17 -8.71
CA SER A 96 12.04 -5.10 -9.00
C SER A 96 13.47 -5.57 -8.78
N GLN A 97 14.34 -5.37 -9.77
CA GLN A 97 15.77 -5.70 -9.66
C GLN A 97 16.63 -4.68 -10.40
N VAL A 98 16.79 -3.50 -9.81
CA VAL A 98 17.62 -2.43 -10.38
C VAL A 98 19.12 -2.69 -10.16
N ASP A 99 19.49 -3.29 -9.02
CA ASP A 99 20.87 -3.59 -8.63
C ASP A 99 21.84 -2.41 -8.87
N ASN A 100 22.89 -2.63 -9.66
CA ASN A 100 23.92 -1.63 -9.97
C ASN A 100 23.52 -0.70 -11.13
N TYR A 101 22.41 -0.95 -11.82
CA TYR A 101 21.93 -0.11 -12.91
C TYR A 101 21.20 1.13 -12.37
N GLN A 102 20.90 2.09 -13.26
CA GLN A 102 20.09 3.25 -12.91
C GLN A 102 18.59 2.94 -12.95
N TRP A 103 18.22 1.98 -13.80
CA TRP A 103 16.87 1.47 -13.95
C TRP A 103 16.92 0.03 -14.48
N ASN A 104 15.83 -0.72 -14.32
CA ASN A 104 15.68 -2.04 -14.95
C ASN A 104 14.18 -2.38 -15.14
N TRP A 105 13.88 -3.24 -16.12
CA TRP A 105 12.52 -3.69 -16.38
C TRP A 105 11.95 -4.47 -15.20
N VAL A 106 10.66 -4.23 -14.93
CA VAL A 106 9.89 -5.02 -13.98
C VAL A 106 9.69 -6.42 -14.55
N LYS A 107 9.88 -7.43 -13.70
CA LYS A 107 9.59 -8.82 -14.03
C LYS A 107 8.39 -9.30 -13.24
N TRP A 108 7.81 -10.41 -13.67
CA TRP A 108 6.74 -11.09 -12.97
C TRP A 108 7.23 -12.49 -12.62
N LYS A 109 7.25 -12.82 -11.33
CA LYS A 109 7.76 -14.10 -10.83
C LYS A 109 6.72 -14.77 -9.96
N TRP A 110 6.68 -16.09 -10.02
CA TRP A 110 5.87 -16.88 -9.10
C TRP A 110 6.18 -16.48 -7.65
N CYS A 111 5.15 -16.32 -6.84
CA CYS A 111 5.26 -15.95 -5.44
C CYS A 111 4.18 -16.60 -4.59
N SER A 112 4.43 -16.65 -3.29
CA SER A 112 3.46 -17.09 -2.29
C SER A 112 3.34 -16.07 -1.17
N ASP A 113 2.15 -15.99 -0.57
CA ASP A 113 1.87 -15.13 0.58
C ASP A 113 2.19 -15.82 1.92
N LEU A 114 3.15 -16.75 1.91
CA LEU A 114 3.64 -17.41 3.13
C LEU A 114 4.40 -16.41 4.02
N LEU A 115 4.44 -16.67 5.33
CA LEU A 115 5.11 -15.78 6.31
C LEU A 115 6.58 -15.47 5.98
N GLU A 116 7.28 -16.38 5.32
CA GLU A 116 8.67 -16.20 4.90
C GLU A 116 8.83 -15.10 3.83
N SER A 117 7.77 -14.75 3.09
CA SER A 117 7.79 -13.69 2.09
C SER A 117 7.57 -12.29 2.66
N LYS A 118 7.33 -12.14 3.98
CA LYS A 118 7.05 -10.85 4.66
C LYS A 118 8.24 -9.91 4.81
N SER A 119 9.42 -10.26 4.28
CA SER A 119 10.58 -9.37 4.37
C SER A 119 10.41 -8.15 3.46
N LYS A 120 10.39 -6.95 4.06
CA LYS A 120 10.45 -5.67 3.33
C LYS A 120 11.72 -5.51 2.50
N GLY A 121 12.74 -6.36 2.67
CA GLY A 121 13.94 -6.41 1.83
C GLY A 121 13.80 -7.28 0.57
N ASN A 122 12.61 -7.84 0.31
CA ASN A 122 12.37 -8.70 -0.83
C ASN A 122 12.11 -7.86 -2.10
N PRO A 123 12.78 -8.16 -3.23
CA PRO A 123 12.46 -7.62 -4.56
C PRO A 123 10.98 -7.62 -5.02
N THR A 124 10.12 -8.45 -4.41
CA THR A 124 8.66 -8.46 -4.67
C THR A 124 7.86 -7.48 -3.82
N PHE A 125 8.50 -6.81 -2.86
CA PHE A 125 7.86 -5.82 -2.01
C PHE A 125 7.69 -4.50 -2.75
N TRP A 126 6.46 -3.98 -2.73
CA TRP A 126 6.07 -2.67 -3.22
C TRP A 126 5.32 -1.89 -2.15
N ASN A 127 5.71 -0.64 -2.01
CA ASN A 127 5.01 0.32 -1.18
C ASN A 127 4.01 1.10 -2.04
N VAL A 128 2.73 0.90 -1.76
CA VAL A 128 1.63 1.65 -2.37
C VAL A 128 1.08 2.58 -1.31
N PHE A 129 1.54 3.83 -1.31
CA PHE A 129 1.14 4.83 -0.33
C PHE A 129 0.61 6.07 -1.03
N PHE A 130 -0.71 6.16 -1.18
CA PHE A 130 -1.37 7.29 -1.83
C PHE A 130 -2.23 8.06 -0.83
N GLU A 131 -2.07 9.38 -0.83
CA GLU A 131 -2.84 10.30 0.02
C GLU A 131 -4.04 10.90 -0.72
N THR A 132 -3.91 11.08 -2.04
CA THR A 132 -4.90 11.78 -2.87
C THR A 132 -5.53 10.85 -3.91
N ASP A 133 -6.70 11.23 -4.41
CA ASP A 133 -7.37 10.56 -5.53
C ASP A 133 -6.73 10.88 -6.88
N GLN A 134 -5.86 11.89 -6.94
CA GLN A 134 -5.06 12.24 -8.11
C GLN A 134 -3.97 11.20 -8.41
N GLY A 135 -3.79 10.23 -7.52
CA GLY A 135 -2.80 9.18 -7.64
C GLY A 135 -1.54 9.45 -6.84
N GLY A 136 -0.54 8.58 -7.03
CA GLY A 136 0.73 8.68 -6.35
C GLY A 136 1.79 7.78 -6.97
N MET A 137 2.99 7.85 -6.37
CA MET A 137 4.13 7.05 -6.77
C MET A 137 4.13 5.73 -6.00
N ILE A 138 4.45 4.64 -6.70
CA ILE A 138 4.70 3.33 -6.10
C ILE A 138 6.21 3.13 -6.05
N THR A 139 6.74 2.66 -4.93
CA THR A 139 8.18 2.40 -4.78
C THR A 139 8.47 0.96 -4.43
N ASP A 140 9.61 0.45 -4.88
CA ASP A 140 10.07 -0.87 -4.50
C ASP A 140 10.67 -0.91 -3.08
N TYR A 141 11.12 -2.09 -2.67
CA TYR A 141 11.82 -2.40 -1.42
C TYR A 141 13.07 -1.55 -1.11
N LYS A 142 13.65 -0.87 -2.10
CA LYS A 142 14.81 0.02 -1.97
C LYS A 142 14.44 1.49 -2.18
N GLY A 143 13.15 1.82 -2.29
CA GLY A 143 12.68 3.18 -2.56
C GLY A 143 12.86 3.62 -4.02
N ASN A 144 13.14 2.70 -4.95
CA ASN A 144 13.18 3.02 -6.37
C ASN A 144 11.75 3.20 -6.91
N ALA A 145 11.55 4.16 -7.80
CA ALA A 145 10.24 4.49 -8.32
C ALA A 145 9.81 3.52 -9.43
N LEU A 146 8.58 3.02 -9.34
CA LEU A 146 7.90 2.39 -10.45
C LEU A 146 7.63 3.44 -11.54
N ARG A 147 7.86 3.06 -12.78
CA ARG A 147 7.67 3.88 -13.97
C ARG A 147 7.05 3.06 -15.09
N VAL A 148 6.38 3.75 -16.00
CA VAL A 148 5.91 3.19 -17.26
C VAL A 148 6.26 4.13 -18.41
N THR A 149 6.71 3.55 -19.51
CA THR A 149 7.00 4.24 -20.78
C THR A 149 5.69 4.65 -21.46
N ARG A 150 5.53 5.95 -21.75
CA ARG A 150 4.31 6.44 -22.42
C ARG A 150 4.38 6.37 -23.94
N TYR A 151 5.56 6.18 -24.52
CA TYR A 151 5.80 6.12 -25.97
C TYR A 151 6.90 5.10 -26.34
N GLY A 152 7.13 4.91 -27.64
CA GLY A 152 8.22 4.08 -28.18
C GLY A 152 7.91 2.59 -28.30
N SER A 153 8.92 1.79 -28.66
CA SER A 153 8.78 0.34 -28.91
C SER A 153 8.43 -0.48 -27.67
N ASN A 154 8.79 0.01 -26.49
CA ASN A 154 8.45 -0.59 -25.20
C ASN A 154 7.25 0.10 -24.55
N TRP A 155 6.36 0.70 -25.33
CA TRP A 155 5.18 1.40 -24.82
C TRP A 155 4.40 0.55 -23.80
N GLY A 156 3.98 1.19 -22.70
CA GLY A 156 3.18 0.56 -21.65
C GLY A 156 3.92 -0.45 -20.77
N SER A 157 5.22 -0.65 -20.98
CA SER A 157 6.05 -1.56 -20.18
C SER A 157 6.51 -0.90 -18.88
N ALA A 158 6.29 -1.60 -17.77
CA ALA A 158 6.69 -1.14 -16.44
C ALA A 158 8.18 -1.41 -16.17
N TYR A 159 8.84 -0.47 -15.51
CA TYR A 159 10.23 -0.59 -15.07
C TYR A 159 10.44 0.16 -13.76
N THR A 160 11.54 -0.10 -13.08
CA THR A 160 11.90 0.58 -11.85
C THR A 160 13.15 1.42 -12.06
N ALA A 161 13.18 2.63 -11.50
CA ALA A 161 14.31 3.55 -11.62
C ALA A 161 14.74 4.14 -10.27
N LYS A 162 16.04 4.34 -10.10
CA LYS A 162 16.60 5.01 -8.91
C LYS A 162 16.10 6.46 -8.83
N PRO A 163 15.83 6.99 -7.62
CA PRO A 163 15.41 8.38 -7.45
C PRO A 163 16.37 9.38 -8.10
N SER A 164 17.69 9.14 -7.99
CA SER A 164 18.73 9.97 -8.59
C SER A 164 18.77 9.95 -10.12
N TYR A 165 18.06 9.04 -10.77
CA TYR A 165 17.97 8.94 -12.23
C TYR A 165 16.69 9.59 -12.79
N LEU A 166 15.68 9.86 -11.97
CA LEU A 166 14.35 10.29 -12.45
C LEU A 166 14.37 11.58 -13.27
N GLU A 167 15.21 12.55 -12.91
CA GLU A 167 15.37 13.81 -13.64
C GLU A 167 16.02 13.61 -15.02
N LYS A 168 16.88 12.60 -15.14
CA LYS A 168 17.60 12.26 -16.38
C LYS A 168 16.80 11.30 -17.25
N ASP A 169 15.79 10.66 -16.68
CA ASP A 169 14.96 9.65 -17.34
C ASP A 169 13.82 10.28 -18.14
N THR A 170 14.18 10.86 -19.28
CA THR A 170 13.26 11.54 -20.21
C THR A 170 12.88 10.68 -21.42
N THR A 171 13.53 9.53 -21.60
CA THR A 171 13.34 8.64 -22.75
C THR A 171 11.91 8.09 -22.76
N ASN A 172 11.22 8.17 -23.90
CA ASN A 172 9.84 7.71 -24.06
C ASN A 172 8.82 8.38 -23.12
N SER A 173 9.17 9.55 -22.59
CA SER A 173 8.37 10.36 -21.68
C SER A 173 7.70 9.51 -20.59
N PRO A 174 8.42 8.98 -19.60
CA PRO A 174 7.81 8.06 -18.64
C PRO A 174 6.82 8.76 -17.72
N THR A 175 6.03 7.98 -16.98
CA THR A 175 5.24 8.46 -15.84
C THR A 175 5.42 7.54 -14.62
N SER A 176 5.40 8.14 -13.44
CA SER A 176 5.33 7.47 -12.13
C SER A 176 4.03 7.80 -11.39
N LEU A 177 3.11 8.53 -12.04
CA LEU A 177 1.82 8.87 -11.45
C LEU A 177 0.83 7.75 -11.74
N PHE A 178 0.47 7.02 -10.68
CA PHE A 178 -0.46 5.90 -10.77
C PHE A 178 -1.72 6.15 -9.97
N VAL A 179 -2.84 5.63 -10.46
CA VAL A 179 -4.14 5.64 -9.80
C VAL A 179 -4.50 4.20 -9.45
N VAL A 180 -5.07 3.99 -8.26
CA VAL A 180 -5.56 2.68 -7.82
C VAL A 180 -7.06 2.72 -7.56
N ASN A 181 -7.66 1.54 -7.38
CA ASN A 181 -9.06 1.41 -7.01
C ASN A 181 -9.35 2.10 -5.66
N LYS A 182 -10.59 2.55 -5.51
CA LYS A 182 -11.07 3.24 -4.30
C LYS A 182 -10.83 2.45 -3.02
N ASP A 183 -11.03 1.12 -3.05
CA ASP A 183 -10.85 0.28 -1.85
C ASP A 183 -9.40 0.28 -1.36
N LEU A 184 -8.43 0.16 -2.27
CA LEU A 184 -7.02 0.25 -1.90
C LEU A 184 -6.65 1.66 -1.43
N LEU A 185 -7.15 2.71 -2.10
CA LEU A 185 -6.92 4.09 -1.69
C LEU A 185 -7.49 4.39 -0.30
N ASP A 186 -8.70 3.93 -0.01
CA ASP A 186 -9.33 4.13 1.30
C ASP A 186 -8.58 3.33 2.39
N TRP A 187 -8.05 2.14 2.06
CA TRP A 187 -7.18 1.37 2.95
C TRP A 187 -5.84 2.09 3.23
N THR A 188 -5.16 2.61 2.20
CA THR A 188 -3.90 3.35 2.39
C THR A 188 -4.13 4.60 3.23
N ARG A 189 -5.25 5.31 3.01
CA ARG A 189 -5.64 6.47 3.84
C ARG A 189 -5.97 6.10 5.27
N TYR A 190 -6.68 5.00 5.49
CA TYR A 190 -7.00 4.51 6.82
C TYR A 190 -5.73 4.17 7.61
N THR A 191 -4.83 3.41 7.00
CA THR A 191 -3.55 3.05 7.63
C THR A 191 -2.66 4.28 7.89
N ALA A 192 -2.54 5.19 6.92
CA ALA A 192 -1.82 6.46 7.07
C ALA A 192 -2.38 7.34 8.20
N SER A 193 -3.71 7.48 8.26
CA SER A 193 -4.41 8.29 9.27
C SER A 193 -4.21 7.73 10.68
N ASN A 194 -4.16 6.40 10.82
CA ASN A 194 -3.88 5.75 12.09
C ASN A 194 -2.43 5.94 12.53
N LEU A 195 -1.46 5.91 11.60
CA LEU A 195 -0.06 6.25 11.92
C LEU A 195 0.09 7.71 12.39
N GLY A 196 -0.59 8.65 11.74
CA GLY A 196 -0.57 10.07 12.12
C GLY A 196 -1.26 10.38 13.44
N LYS A 197 -2.35 9.67 13.79
CA LYS A 197 -3.11 9.88 15.03
C LYS A 197 -2.58 9.08 16.23
N ALA A 198 -1.96 7.92 16.02
CA ALA A 198 -1.38 7.10 17.08
C ALA A 198 -0.10 7.72 17.68
N GLY A 199 0.55 8.67 17.00
CA GLY A 199 1.75 9.33 17.52
C GLY A 199 1.53 10.21 18.77
N GLN A 200 0.27 10.54 19.13
CA GLN A 200 -0.02 11.40 20.29
C GLN A 200 -0.33 10.65 21.59
N TYR A 201 -0.70 9.37 21.56
CA TYR A 201 -1.09 8.61 22.77
C TYR A 201 -0.80 7.12 22.65
N CYS A 202 -0.23 6.51 23.69
CA CYS A 202 -0.02 5.06 23.80
C CYS A 202 -0.38 4.57 25.23
N PRO A 203 -1.23 3.54 25.41
CA PRO A 203 -1.94 2.75 24.39
C PRO A 203 -3.15 3.49 23.77
N ALA A 204 -3.41 3.21 22.49
CA ALA A 204 -4.50 3.80 21.73
C ALA A 204 -5.86 3.47 22.35
N GLY A 205 -6.65 4.51 22.65
CA GLY A 205 -8.03 4.36 23.13
C GLY A 205 -8.25 4.63 24.63
N LYS A 206 -7.21 4.83 25.44
CA LYS A 206 -7.40 5.29 26.83
C LYS A 206 -7.44 6.81 26.92
N ARG A 207 -8.65 7.37 27.07
CA ARG A 207 -8.88 8.74 27.56
C ARG A 207 -8.54 8.82 29.06
N GLU A 208 -7.30 8.52 29.44
CA GLU A 208 -6.84 8.76 30.81
C GLU A 208 -5.95 10.01 30.83
N ASN A 209 -6.25 10.88 31.79
CA ASN A 209 -5.71 12.22 31.97
C ASN A 209 -4.18 12.24 32.08
N ILE A 210 -3.47 12.47 30.97
CA ILE A 210 -2.01 12.65 31.00
C ILE A 210 -1.65 14.09 30.63
N VAL A 211 -0.91 14.70 31.55
CA VAL A 211 -0.48 16.09 31.76
C VAL A 211 0.25 16.75 30.56
N HIS A 212 0.39 16.09 29.41
CA HIS A 212 1.12 16.60 28.25
C HIS A 212 0.24 16.67 27.00
N ARG A 213 -0.68 17.65 27.02
CA ARG A 213 -1.44 18.07 25.84
C ARG A 213 -0.49 18.88 24.95
N ARG A 214 -0.13 18.38 23.77
CA ARG A 214 0.59 19.20 22.77
C ARG A 214 -0.34 20.35 22.35
N ILE A 215 0.11 21.58 22.61
CA ILE A 215 -0.59 22.80 22.19
C ILE A 215 -0.50 22.87 20.66
N LYS A 216 -1.64 22.96 19.98
CA LYS A 216 -1.68 23.29 18.55
C LYS A 216 -1.06 24.68 18.39
N ARG A 217 0.11 24.76 17.77
CA ARG A 217 0.76 26.05 17.46
C ARG A 217 0.37 26.42 16.04
N GLU A 218 -0.19 27.61 15.88
CA GLU A 218 -0.43 28.21 14.57
C GLU A 218 0.76 29.10 14.23
N LEU A 219 1.09 29.20 12.94
CA LEU A 219 2.14 30.12 12.51
C LEU A 219 1.68 31.56 12.76
N PRO A 220 2.60 32.47 13.14
CA PRO A 220 2.30 33.88 13.26
C PRO A 220 1.64 34.42 11.97
N PRO A 221 0.64 35.32 12.07
CA PRO A 221 -0.07 35.85 10.89
C PRO A 221 0.84 36.58 9.89
N ASP A 222 1.97 37.09 10.37
CA ASP A 222 3.02 37.79 9.62
C ASP A 222 4.10 36.86 9.09
N PHE A 223 3.98 35.54 9.30
CA PHE A 223 4.94 34.57 8.79
C PHE A 223 4.99 34.60 7.26
N GLN A 224 6.17 34.85 6.73
CA GLN A 224 6.47 34.72 5.32
C GLN A 224 7.50 33.61 5.11
N LEU A 225 7.22 32.71 4.17
CA LEU A 225 8.13 31.66 3.76
C LEU A 225 9.25 32.26 2.89
N THR A 226 10.24 32.86 3.53
CA THR A 226 11.39 33.47 2.86
C THR A 226 12.38 32.42 2.35
N GLU A 227 13.25 32.81 1.41
CA GLU A 227 14.33 31.96 0.89
C GLU A 227 15.20 31.35 2.01
N ALA A 228 15.45 32.12 3.08
CA ALA A 228 16.18 31.66 4.25
C ALA A 228 15.45 30.55 5.01
N TRP A 229 14.12 30.64 5.12
CA TRP A 229 13.30 29.57 5.69
C TRP A 229 13.29 28.33 4.81
N ILE A 230 13.15 28.49 3.48
CA ILE A 230 13.18 27.38 2.52
C ILE A 230 14.51 26.63 2.62
N ARG A 231 15.63 27.36 2.61
CA ARG A 231 16.97 26.75 2.75
C ARG A 231 17.15 26.05 4.09
N ARG A 232 16.66 26.64 5.18
CA ARG A 232 16.74 26.04 6.51
C ARG A 232 15.88 24.78 6.65
N LEU A 233 14.70 24.76 6.04
CA LEU A 233 13.86 23.56 5.99
C LEU A 233 14.54 22.45 5.17
N TYR A 234 15.17 22.80 4.05
CA TYR A 234 15.98 21.88 3.24
C TYR A 234 17.18 21.31 4.03
N GLU A 235 17.91 22.16 4.76
CA GLU A 235 19.02 21.73 5.61
C GLU A 235 18.55 20.76 6.71
N ILE A 236 17.40 21.01 7.34
CA ILE A 236 16.81 20.10 8.34
C ILE A 236 16.47 18.76 7.71
N ALA A 237 15.76 18.75 6.58
CA ALA A 237 15.37 17.54 5.87
C ALA A 237 16.57 16.71 5.40
N THR A 238 17.71 17.36 5.14
CA THR A 238 18.93 16.70 4.65
C THR A 238 19.97 16.41 5.73
N SER A 239 19.76 16.85 6.99
CA SER A 239 20.71 16.72 8.10
C SER A 239 20.77 15.35 8.78
N VAL A 240 20.11 14.33 8.23
CA VAL A 240 20.01 12.99 8.82
C VAL A 240 21.36 12.24 8.66
N SER A 241 22.09 12.04 9.76
CA SER A 241 23.34 11.27 9.76
C SER A 241 23.08 9.76 9.69
N ALA A 242 23.98 9.01 9.04
CA ALA A 242 23.90 7.56 8.80
C ALA A 242 23.75 6.69 10.06
N GLU A 243 23.91 7.24 11.26
CA GLU A 243 23.71 6.54 12.55
C GLU A 243 22.23 6.44 12.97
N SER A 244 21.31 7.12 12.27
CA SER A 244 19.89 7.17 12.60
C SER A 244 19.00 6.18 11.84
N GLU A 245 19.56 5.33 10.97
CA GLU A 245 18.81 4.28 10.25
C GLU A 245 18.10 3.28 11.20
N THR A 246 18.53 3.18 12.46
CA THR A 246 17.95 2.26 13.46
C THR A 246 16.82 2.86 14.31
N ARG A 247 16.46 4.13 14.14
CA ARG A 247 15.34 4.78 14.88
C ARG A 247 14.37 5.49 13.94
N VAL A 248 13.80 4.76 12.99
CA VAL A 248 12.73 5.27 12.13
C VAL A 248 11.39 5.16 12.87
N SER A 249 11.11 6.14 13.73
CA SER A 249 9.75 6.47 14.16
C SER A 249 9.52 7.95 13.98
N GLY A 250 8.56 8.30 13.12
CA GLY A 250 8.01 9.64 13.03
C GLY A 250 8.71 10.60 12.06
N ILE A 251 8.98 10.17 10.83
CA ILE A 251 9.11 11.13 9.72
C ILE A 251 7.69 11.59 9.35
N CYS A 252 7.29 12.77 9.82
CA CYS A 252 6.30 13.56 9.11
C CYS A 252 7.10 14.30 8.05
N GLY A 253 6.92 13.97 6.77
CA GLY A 253 7.74 14.57 5.73
C GLY A 253 7.55 16.08 5.60
N PRO A 254 8.44 16.78 4.88
CA PRO A 254 9.87 16.52 4.71
C PRO A 254 10.71 16.83 5.96
#